data_AF-A0A6A6PWI8-F1
#
_entry.id   AF-A0A6A6PWI8-F1
#
_cell.length_a   1.000
_cell.length_b   1.000
_cell.length_c   1.000
_cell.angle_alpha   90.00
_cell.angle_beta   90.00
_cell.angle_gamma   90.00
#
_symmetry.space_group_name_H-M   'P 1'
#
loop_
_entity.id
_entity.type
_entity.pdbx_description
1 polymer ?
#
loop_
_entity_poly.entity_id
_entity_poly.type
_entity_poly.pdbx_seq_one_letter_code
_entity_poly.pdbx_strand_id
1 'polypeptide(L)'
;MSLVDTYHAYVFGTSFWYFLRGFMRIVDPVRVVAWFRPPVDQLLTANDLEIYTTRTDAFGLWTLAAILLVLADAVPLPKSLTGSAFTSPASEKVKKPYARAVIVLTLFHHITTGIGSYSHWILPSHRTVAMDIGVFGNIALTVLGIAALVSGMDEGKSVKKIK
;
A
#
# COMPACT_ATOMS: atom_id res chain seq x y z
N MET A 1 20.84 -14.75 -7.16
CA MET A 1 19.63 -15.33 -7.78
C MET A 1 18.51 -14.33 -7.58
N SER A 2 18.22 -13.46 -8.57
CA SER A 2 17.18 -12.42 -8.41
C SER A 2 15.80 -13.01 -8.73
N LEU A 3 15.21 -13.67 -7.73
CA LEU A 3 13.75 -13.69 -7.62
C LEU A 3 13.35 -12.22 -7.45
N VAL A 4 12.75 -11.63 -8.49
CA VAL A 4 12.13 -10.29 -8.57
C VAL A 4 12.52 -9.34 -7.43
N ASP A 5 13.24 -8.25 -7.70
CA ASP A 5 13.59 -7.21 -6.70
C ASP A 5 12.46 -7.03 -5.68
N THR A 6 12.64 -7.63 -4.50
CA THR A 6 11.55 -7.84 -3.52
C THR A 6 10.98 -6.52 -3.04
N TYR A 7 11.79 -5.46 -3.09
CA TYR A 7 11.34 -4.09 -2.90
C TYR A 7 10.32 -3.67 -3.96
N HIS A 8 10.64 -3.83 -5.26
CA HIS A 8 9.70 -3.45 -6.33
C HIS A 8 8.44 -4.30 -6.32
N ALA A 9 8.56 -5.61 -6.05
CA ALA A 9 7.40 -6.48 -5.91
C ALA A 9 6.45 -6.00 -4.82
N TYR A 10 6.99 -5.66 -3.64
CA TYR A 10 6.21 -5.11 -2.54
C TYR A 10 5.62 -3.73 -2.89
N VAL A 11 6.44 -2.79 -3.38
CA VAL A 11 6.00 -1.43 -3.66
C VAL A 11 4.93 -1.38 -4.75
N PHE A 12 5.07 -2.17 -5.82
CA PHE A 12 4.06 -2.28 -6.86
C PHE A 12 2.81 -3.01 -6.37
N GLY A 13 2.95 -4.07 -5.56
CA GLY A 13 1.82 -4.74 -4.94
C GLY A 13 1.01 -3.81 -4.04
N THR A 14 1.68 -3.05 -3.16
CA THR A 14 1.04 -2.06 -2.30
C THR A 14 0.42 -0.90 -3.10
N SER A 15 1.13 -0.38 -4.10
CA SER A 15 0.60 0.68 -4.98
C SER A 15 -0.65 0.21 -5.73
N PHE A 16 -0.61 -1.00 -6.31
CA PHE A 16 -1.77 -1.62 -6.96
C PHE A 16 -2.94 -1.80 -5.99
N TRP A 17 -2.68 -2.28 -4.78
CA TRP A 17 -3.71 -2.44 -3.74
C TRP A 17 -4.40 -1.11 -3.39
N TYR A 18 -3.62 -0.04 -3.19
CA TYR A 18 -4.17 1.29 -2.92
C TYR A 18 -4.94 1.83 -4.12
N PHE A 19 -4.40 1.69 -5.33
CA PHE A 19 -5.07 2.12 -6.55
C PHE A 19 -6.41 1.42 -6.73
N LEU A 20 -6.45 0.09 -6.66
CA LEU A 20 -7.66 -0.71 -6.83
C LEU A 20 -8.74 -0.34 -5.81
N ARG A 21 -8.35 -0.22 -4.53
CA ARG A 21 -9.25 0.20 -3.46
C ARG A 21 -9.78 1.61 -3.65
N GLY A 22 -8.93 2.56 -4.04
CA GLY A 22 -9.33 3.93 -4.32
C GLY A 22 -10.23 4.04 -5.56
N PHE A 23 -9.93 3.26 -6.61
CA PHE A 23 -10.67 3.31 -7.87
C PHE A 23 -12.14 2.95 -7.67
N MET A 24 -12.43 1.83 -7.00
CA MET A 24 -13.82 1.43 -6.71
C MET A 24 -14.55 2.45 -5.84
N ARG A 25 -13.87 3.11 -4.90
CA ARG A 25 -14.45 4.15 -4.03
C ARG A 25 -14.81 5.43 -4.79
N ILE A 26 -14.17 5.72 -5.92
CA ILE A 26 -14.52 6.86 -6.79
C ILE A 26 -15.67 6.48 -7.71
N VAL A 27 -15.57 5.31 -8.36
CA VAL A 27 -16.53 4.86 -9.38
C VAL A 27 -17.90 4.54 -8.77
N ASP A 28 -17.91 3.78 -7.67
CA ASP A 28 -19.16 3.35 -7.02
C ASP A 28 -19.02 3.39 -5.48
N PRO A 29 -18.98 4.59 -4.88
CA PRO A 29 -18.83 4.75 -3.43
C PRO A 29 -19.97 4.10 -2.64
N VAL A 30 -21.20 4.12 -3.18
CA VAL A 30 -22.38 3.56 -2.50
C VAL A 30 -22.24 2.05 -2.35
N ARG A 31 -21.80 1.37 -3.41
CA ARG A 31 -21.52 -0.07 -3.34
C ARG A 31 -20.37 -0.38 -2.40
N VAL A 32 -19.33 0.46 -2.37
CA VAL A 32 -18.24 0.27 -1.41
C VAL A 32 -18.76 0.36 0.03
N VAL A 33 -19.57 1.38 0.37
CA VAL A 33 -20.21 1.48 1.69
C VAL A 33 -21.01 0.21 2.00
N ALA A 34 -21.79 -0.31 1.04
CA ALA A 34 -22.55 -1.53 1.21
C ALA A 34 -21.67 -2.77 1.47
N TRP A 35 -20.46 -2.86 0.89
CA TRP A 35 -19.52 -3.95 1.16
C TRP A 35 -18.97 -3.95 2.58
N PHE A 36 -18.77 -2.76 3.16
CA PHE A 36 -18.29 -2.58 4.53
C PHE A 36 -19.42 -2.66 5.57
N ARG A 37 -20.67 -2.56 5.13
CA ARG A 37 -21.84 -2.58 6.01
C ARG A 37 -22.03 -3.97 6.64
N PRO A 38 -22.18 -4.06 7.98
CA PRO A 38 -22.53 -5.30 8.64
C PRO A 38 -23.82 -5.92 8.07
N PRO A 39 -23.92 -7.26 7.95
CA PRO A 39 -25.16 -7.95 7.61
C PRO A 39 -26.40 -7.46 8.36
N VAL A 40 -26.24 -7.10 9.65
CA VAL A 40 -27.34 -6.57 10.48
C VAL A 40 -27.89 -5.22 10.02
N ASP A 41 -27.11 -4.45 9.27
CA ASP A 41 -27.45 -3.09 8.81
C ASP A 41 -27.70 -3.01 7.30
N GLN A 42 -27.67 -4.14 6.57
CA GLN A 42 -27.66 -4.14 5.09
C GLN A 42 -28.85 -3.44 4.42
N LEU A 43 -29.98 -3.28 5.10
CA LEU A 43 -31.17 -2.60 4.56
C LEU A 43 -31.08 -1.07 4.63
N LEU A 44 -30.13 -0.53 5.39
CA LEU A 44 -29.91 0.91 5.47
C LEU A 44 -29.33 1.39 4.14
N THR A 45 -29.67 2.61 3.73
CA THR A 45 -29.03 3.30 2.60
C THR A 45 -27.73 3.96 3.06
N ALA A 46 -26.78 4.16 2.14
CA ALA A 46 -25.57 4.92 2.43
C ALA A 46 -25.94 6.40 2.62
N ASN A 47 -25.47 7.02 3.70
CA ASN A 47 -25.71 8.44 3.94
C ASN A 47 -24.59 9.31 3.33
N ASP A 48 -24.84 10.62 3.26
CA ASP A 48 -23.92 11.57 2.63
C ASP A 48 -22.52 11.58 3.27
N LEU A 49 -22.42 11.39 4.59
CA LEU A 49 -21.16 11.39 5.31
C LEU A 49 -20.32 10.13 5.01
N GLU A 50 -20.97 8.97 4.91
CA GLU A 50 -20.32 7.71 4.52
C GLU A 50 -19.78 7.80 3.08
N ILE A 51 -20.56 8.36 2.16
CA ILE A 51 -20.16 8.56 0.76
C ILE A 51 -19.00 9.56 0.67
N TYR A 52 -19.10 10.70 1.39
CA TYR A 52 -18.05 11.71 1.45
C TYR A 52 -16.73 11.11 1.98
N THR A 53 -16.79 10.39 3.10
CA THR A 53 -15.60 9.78 3.72
C THR A 53 -15.00 8.73 2.79
N THR A 54 -15.83 7.92 2.14
CA THR A 54 -15.40 6.89 1.18
C THR A 54 -14.66 7.52 0.00
N ARG A 55 -15.18 8.62 -0.57
CA ARG A 55 -14.51 9.36 -1.65
C ARG A 55 -13.22 10.03 -1.20
N THR A 56 -13.21 10.60 -0.01
CA THR A 56 -12.03 11.27 0.55
C THR A 56 -10.90 10.29 0.80
N ASP A 57 -11.21 9.13 1.41
CA ASP A 57 -10.28 8.00 1.56
C ASP A 57 -9.71 7.55 0.20
N ALA A 58 -10.55 7.53 -0.85
CA ALA A 58 -10.13 7.16 -2.20
C ALA A 58 -9.00 8.03 -2.75
N PHE A 59 -9.13 9.35 -2.64
CA PHE A 59 -8.10 10.28 -3.11
C PHE A 59 -6.82 10.18 -2.27
N GLY A 60 -6.95 9.91 -0.97
CA GLY A 60 -5.82 9.57 -0.11
C GLY A 60 -5.06 8.34 -0.61
N LEU A 61 -5.78 7.25 -0.90
CA LEU A 61 -5.20 6.00 -1.42
C LEU A 61 -4.52 6.20 -2.78
N TRP A 62 -5.13 6.94 -3.70
CA TRP A 62 -4.51 7.25 -5.00
C TRP A 62 -3.24 8.08 -4.87
N THR A 63 -3.24 9.05 -3.97
CA THR A 63 -2.05 9.85 -3.68
C THR A 63 -0.92 8.98 -3.15
N LEU A 64 -1.22 8.08 -2.20
CA LEU A 64 -0.24 7.11 -1.68
C LEU A 64 0.26 6.16 -2.78
N ALA A 65 -0.63 5.66 -3.65
CA ALA A 65 -0.25 4.83 -4.78
C ALA A 65 0.74 5.55 -5.73
N ALA A 66 0.46 6.81 -6.06
CA ALA A 66 1.33 7.63 -6.91
C ALA A 66 2.69 7.92 -6.26
N ILE A 67 2.71 8.26 -4.97
CA ILE A 67 3.96 8.46 -4.20
C ILE A 67 4.82 7.19 -4.25
N LEU A 68 4.22 6.01 -4.09
CA LEU A 68 4.94 4.74 -4.17
C LEU A 68 5.56 4.49 -5.55
N LEU A 69 4.85 4.81 -6.63
CA LEU A 69 5.41 4.68 -7.98
C LEU A 69 6.57 5.64 -8.24
N VAL A 70 6.48 6.88 -7.72
CA VAL A 70 7.57 7.86 -7.80
C VAL A 70 8.79 7.39 -7.02
N LEU A 71 8.62 6.92 -5.77
CA LEU A 71 9.72 6.43 -4.94
C LEU A 71 10.33 5.10 -5.42
N ALA A 72 9.63 4.40 -6.31
CA ALA A 72 10.15 3.22 -7.01
C ALA A 72 10.85 3.55 -8.33
N ASP A 73 11.00 4.84 -8.68
CA ASP A 73 11.51 5.30 -9.99
C ASP A 73 10.74 4.70 -11.18
N ALA A 74 9.45 4.37 -10.98
CA ALA A 74 8.63 3.70 -11.99
C ALA A 74 8.01 4.64 -13.03
N VAL A 75 8.09 5.96 -12.78
CA VAL A 75 7.54 6.99 -13.66
C VAL A 75 8.64 7.99 -14.00
N PRO A 76 8.90 8.28 -15.29
CA PRO A 76 9.86 9.30 -15.67
C PRO A 76 9.27 10.68 -15.35
N LEU A 77 9.82 11.35 -14.33
CA LEU A 77 9.38 12.68 -13.93
C LEU A 77 10.08 13.79 -14.73
N PRO A 78 9.36 14.87 -15.10
CA PRO A 78 9.97 16.08 -15.65
C PRO A 78 11.01 16.68 -14.70
N LYS A 79 12.06 17.30 -15.25
CA LYS A 79 13.14 17.94 -14.47
C LYS A 79 12.64 18.99 -13.48
N SER A 80 11.51 19.63 -13.76
CA SER A 80 10.88 20.63 -12.87
C SER A 80 10.29 20.02 -11.60
N LEU A 81 9.97 18.72 -11.60
CA LEU A 81 9.42 17.99 -10.46
C LEU A 81 10.48 17.14 -9.73
N THR A 82 11.65 16.95 -10.34
CA THR A 82 12.79 16.27 -9.71
C THR A 82 13.68 17.30 -9.00
N GLY A 83 13.55 17.44 -7.69
CA GLY A 83 14.40 18.32 -6.87
C GLY A 83 14.81 17.64 -5.56
N SER A 84 16.09 17.76 -5.17
CA SER A 84 16.77 17.09 -4.04
C SER A 84 16.95 15.56 -4.18
N ALA A 85 18.17 15.08 -3.90
CA ALA A 85 18.69 13.68 -3.98
C ALA A 85 18.51 12.92 -5.32
N PHE A 86 17.48 13.20 -6.11
CA PHE A 86 17.22 12.63 -7.44
C PHE A 86 18.01 13.32 -8.57
N THR A 87 18.66 14.45 -8.30
CA THR A 87 19.34 15.30 -9.30
C THR A 87 20.86 15.23 -9.27
N SER A 88 21.46 14.67 -8.21
CA SER A 88 22.88 14.33 -8.23
C SER A 88 23.04 12.95 -8.84
N PRO A 89 24.12 12.67 -9.62
CA PRO A 89 24.47 11.31 -9.97
C PRO A 89 24.81 10.59 -8.67
N ALA A 90 23.81 10.02 -8.02
CA ALA A 90 23.99 9.15 -6.88
C ALA A 90 24.91 8.03 -7.36
N SER A 91 26.02 7.80 -6.66
CA SER A 91 26.78 6.56 -6.85
C SER A 91 25.78 5.40 -6.80
N GLU A 92 25.95 4.35 -7.59
CA GLU A 92 24.97 3.26 -7.71
C GLU A 92 24.50 2.68 -6.36
N LYS A 93 25.28 2.91 -5.29
CA LYS A 93 25.01 2.56 -3.89
C LYS A 93 23.89 3.36 -3.20
N VAL A 94 23.39 4.46 -3.77
CA VAL A 94 22.33 5.31 -3.16
C VAL A 94 21.15 5.47 -4.13
N LYS A 95 20.76 4.40 -4.84
CA LYS A 95 19.61 4.49 -5.76
C LYS A 95 18.26 4.67 -5.05
N LYS A 96 18.11 4.29 -3.76
CA LYS A 96 16.81 4.31 -3.05
C LYS A 96 16.92 4.66 -1.56
N PRO A 97 17.30 5.90 -1.19
CA PRO A 97 17.57 6.29 0.21
C PRO A 97 16.37 6.12 1.16
N TYR A 98 15.14 6.17 0.62
CA TYR A 98 13.91 6.06 1.41
C TYR A 98 13.23 4.69 1.35
N ALA A 99 13.80 3.70 0.64
CA ALA A 99 13.17 2.40 0.42
C ALA A 99 12.72 1.72 1.73
N ARG A 100 13.59 1.72 2.75
CA ARG A 100 13.30 1.15 4.06
C ARG A 100 12.17 1.89 4.77
N ALA A 101 12.21 3.22 4.76
CA ALA A 101 11.21 4.06 5.42
C ALA A 101 9.84 3.85 4.78
N VAL A 102 9.77 3.80 3.44
CA VAL A 102 8.54 3.52 2.69
C VAL A 102 7.95 2.17 3.08
N ILE A 103 8.77 1.11 3.14
CA ILE A 103 8.28 -0.21 3.55
C ILE A 103 7.73 -0.18 4.98
N VAL A 104 8.45 0.40 5.93
CA VAL A 104 8.00 0.48 7.34
C VAL A 104 6.69 1.26 7.47
N LEU A 105 6.55 2.40 6.79
CA LEU A 105 5.34 3.23 6.84
C LEU A 105 4.13 2.52 6.22
N THR A 106 4.34 1.81 5.11
CA THR A 106 3.26 1.05 4.47
C THR A 106 2.92 -0.22 5.24
N LEU A 107 3.89 -0.88 5.89
CA LEU A 107 3.63 -1.97 6.82
C LEU A 107 2.75 -1.53 7.98
N PHE A 108 3.04 -0.36 8.57
CA PHE A 108 2.20 0.21 9.61
C PHE A 108 0.75 0.38 9.13
N HIS A 109 0.54 0.90 7.92
CA HIS A 109 -0.79 1.02 7.35
C HIS A 109 -1.47 -0.34 7.10
N HIS A 110 -0.77 -1.33 6.56
CA HIS A 110 -1.33 -2.68 6.34
C HIS A 110 -1.70 -3.36 7.66
N ILE A 111 -0.86 -3.26 8.69
CA ILE A 111 -1.13 -3.84 10.00
C ILE A 111 -2.35 -3.17 10.65
N THR A 112 -2.38 -1.84 10.69
CA THR A 112 -3.48 -1.10 11.33
C THR A 112 -4.81 -1.30 10.62
N THR A 113 -4.83 -1.27 9.29
CA THR A 113 -6.05 -1.58 8.52
C THR A 113 -6.44 -3.06 8.57
N GLY A 114 -5.46 -3.96 8.70
CA GLY A 114 -5.68 -5.38 8.97
C GLY A 114 -6.35 -5.62 10.32
N ILE A 115 -5.89 -4.95 11.38
CA ILE A 115 -6.53 -4.98 12.71
C ILE A 115 -7.97 -4.49 12.64
N GLY A 116 -8.22 -3.36 11.97
CA GLY A 116 -9.58 -2.84 11.79
C GLY A 116 -10.48 -3.78 10.98
N SER A 117 -9.96 -4.43 9.94
CA SER A 117 -10.71 -5.44 9.18
C SER A 117 -11.00 -6.67 10.05
N TYR A 118 -10.02 -7.10 10.84
CA TYR A 118 -10.12 -8.28 11.70
C TYR A 118 -11.16 -8.09 12.83
N SER A 119 -11.24 -6.89 13.42
CA SER A 119 -12.22 -6.61 14.47
C SER A 119 -13.66 -6.74 14.00
N HIS A 120 -13.93 -6.47 12.72
CA HIS A 120 -15.24 -6.75 12.10
C HIS A 120 -15.36 -8.19 11.62
N TRP A 121 -14.27 -8.77 11.08
CA TRP A 121 -14.24 -10.13 10.55
C TRP A 121 -14.54 -11.20 11.61
N ILE A 122 -14.05 -11.01 12.84
CA ILE A 122 -14.24 -11.98 13.93
C ILE A 122 -15.69 -12.05 14.43
N LEU A 123 -16.48 -11.01 14.17
CA LEU A 123 -17.88 -10.93 14.58
C LEU A 123 -18.77 -11.52 13.48
N PRO A 124 -19.49 -12.64 13.73
CA PRO A 124 -20.35 -13.25 12.70
C PRO A 124 -21.40 -12.29 12.14
N SER A 125 -21.87 -11.34 12.95
CA SER A 125 -22.85 -10.32 12.56
C SER A 125 -22.29 -9.19 11.69
N HIS A 126 -20.96 -9.07 11.56
CA HIS A 126 -20.27 -8.00 10.82
C HIS A 126 -19.38 -8.52 9.70
N ARG A 127 -19.19 -9.84 9.61
CA ARG A 127 -18.34 -10.45 8.59
C ARG A 127 -18.97 -10.31 7.20
N THR A 128 -18.21 -9.72 6.28
CA THR A 128 -18.54 -9.64 4.85
C THR A 128 -17.35 -10.14 4.02
N VAL A 129 -17.58 -10.39 2.73
CA VAL A 129 -16.50 -10.73 1.78
C VAL A 129 -15.41 -9.63 1.75
N ALA A 130 -15.80 -8.36 1.91
CA ALA A 130 -14.84 -7.28 2.00
C ALA A 130 -13.98 -7.34 3.27
N MET A 131 -14.52 -7.85 4.38
CA MET A 131 -13.73 -8.10 5.59
C MET A 131 -12.74 -9.25 5.38
N ASP A 132 -13.15 -10.33 4.70
CA ASP A 132 -12.24 -11.43 4.34
C ASP A 132 -11.05 -10.90 3.51
N ILE A 133 -11.34 -10.14 2.45
CA ILE A 133 -10.32 -9.52 1.59
C ILE A 133 -9.46 -8.53 2.39
N GLY A 134 -10.07 -7.75 3.29
CA GLY A 134 -9.37 -6.80 4.15
C GLY A 134 -8.38 -7.48 5.10
N VAL A 135 -8.74 -8.61 5.69
CA VAL A 135 -7.84 -9.38 6.58
C VAL A 135 -6.72 -10.04 5.78
N PHE A 136 -7.06 -10.88 4.81
CA PHE A 136 -6.06 -11.69 4.11
C PHE A 136 -5.18 -10.86 3.17
N GLY A 137 -5.74 -9.82 2.54
CA GLY A 137 -4.98 -8.89 1.71
C GLY A 137 -3.94 -8.13 2.51
N ASN A 138 -4.30 -7.63 3.70
CA ASN A 138 -3.34 -6.95 4.56
C ASN A 138 -2.30 -7.91 5.16
N ILE A 139 -2.66 -9.13 5.55
CA ILE A 139 -1.69 -10.15 5.99
C ILE A 139 -0.68 -10.44 4.88
N ALA A 140 -1.15 -10.68 3.64
CA ALA A 140 -0.28 -10.97 2.51
C ALA A 140 0.71 -9.83 2.24
N LEU A 141 0.23 -8.58 2.24
CA LEU A 141 1.09 -7.41 2.06
C LEU A 141 2.06 -7.21 3.24
N THR A 142 1.62 -7.46 4.48
CA THR A 142 2.51 -7.43 5.64
C THR A 142 3.64 -8.45 5.53
N VAL A 143 3.33 -9.70 5.17
CA VAL A 143 4.34 -10.76 4.96
C VAL A 143 5.30 -10.38 3.84
N LEU A 144 4.79 -9.86 2.73
CA LEU A 144 5.62 -9.43 1.60
C LEU A 144 6.52 -8.24 1.98
N GLY A 145 6.03 -7.28 2.76
CA GLY A 145 6.82 -6.14 3.23
C GLY A 145 7.91 -6.56 4.21
N ILE A 146 7.62 -7.51 5.11
CA ILE A 146 8.64 -8.12 5.98
C ILE A 146 9.68 -8.85 5.14
N ALA A 147 9.27 -9.59 4.10
CA ALA A 147 10.20 -10.26 3.18
C ALA A 147 11.07 -9.25 2.40
N ALA A 148 10.52 -8.10 2.00
CA ALA A 148 11.27 -7.02 1.35
C ALA A 148 12.32 -6.38 2.29
N LEU A 149 11.99 -6.18 3.57
CA LEU A 149 12.98 -5.75 4.60
C LEU A 149 14.02 -6.86 4.89
N VAL A 150 13.53 -8.09 4.91
CA VAL A 150 14.20 -9.39 4.90
C VAL A 150 15.43 -9.44 3.99
N SER A 151 15.06 -9.58 2.71
CA SER A 151 15.88 -10.09 1.63
C SER A 151 16.31 -9.00 0.65
N GLY A 152 15.59 -7.87 0.59
CA GLY A 152 15.89 -6.77 -0.34
C GLY A 152 17.00 -5.83 0.15
N MET A 153 17.65 -6.11 1.28
CA MET A 153 18.55 -5.16 1.96
C MET A 153 20.00 -5.63 2.10
N ASP A 154 20.37 -6.80 1.58
CA ASP A 154 21.71 -7.40 1.73
C ASP A 154 22.72 -6.98 0.65
N GLU A 155 22.33 -6.16 -0.34
CA GLU A 155 23.23 -5.70 -1.41
C GLU A 155 24.41 -4.84 -0.93
N GLY A 156 24.38 -4.35 0.32
CA GLY A 156 25.42 -3.51 0.92
C GLY A 156 26.59 -4.24 1.60
N LYS A 157 26.50 -5.56 1.83
CA LYS A 157 27.53 -6.30 2.62
C LYS A 157 28.62 -6.97 1.77
N SER A 158 28.43 -7.11 0.45
CA SER A 158 29.36 -7.87 -0.41
C SER A 158 30.60 -7.08 -0.88
N VAL A 159 30.68 -5.77 -0.64
CA VAL A 159 31.77 -4.91 -1.19
C VAL A 159 32.96 -4.71 -0.23
N LYS A 160 32.94 -5.28 0.97
CA LYS A 160 34.05 -5.16 1.95
C LYS A 160 34.91 -6.43 2.06
N LYS A 161 35.42 -6.95 0.94
CA LYS A 161 36.55 -7.90 0.92
C LYS A 161 37.33 -7.80 -0.39
N ILE A 162 38.18 -6.78 -0.51
CA ILE A 162 39.48 -6.93 -1.18
C ILE A 162 40.48 -6.19 -0.30
N LYS A 163 41.34 -6.97 0.36
CA LYS A 163 42.56 -6.52 1.04
C LYS A 163 43.66 -6.39 0.00
#